data_AF-A0A7L8GDA7-F1
#
_entry.id   AF-A0A7L8GDA7-F1
#
_cell.length_a   1.000
_cell.length_b   1.000
_cell.length_c   1.000
_cell.angle_alpha   90.00
_cell.angle_beta   90.00
_cell.angle_gamma   90.00
#
_symmetry.space_group_name_H-M   'P 1'
#
loop_
_entity.id
_entity.type
_entity.pdbx_description
1 polymer ?
#
loop_
_entity_poly.entity_id
_entity_poly.type
_entity_poly.pdbx_seq_one_letter_code
_entity_poly.pdbx_strand_id
1 'polypeptide(L)'
;MALMVTISLGIMFTLLQIMEYWMASFTMADSVFGSIFFATTGMHGFHVLIGTMFMIVCYFRMKMNHFTNMHHVGMELMIWYWHFVDVVWLFLYMLY
;
A
#
# COMPACT_ATOMS: atom_id res chain seq x y z
N MET A 1 3.18 4.22 -18.67
CA MET A 1 4.14 4.92 -17.81
C MET A 1 3.57 5.23 -16.43
N ALA A 2 2.35 5.77 -16.32
CA ALA A 2 1.72 6.08 -15.03
C ALA A 2 1.77 4.93 -14.00
N LEU A 3 1.38 3.70 -14.39
CA LEU A 3 1.40 2.54 -13.49
C LEU A 3 2.80 2.19 -12.92
N MET A 4 3.88 2.50 -13.67
CA MET A 4 5.23 2.24 -13.17
C MET A 4 5.66 3.29 -12.13
N VAL A 5 5.20 4.53 -12.30
CA VAL A 5 5.40 5.59 -11.30
C VAL A 5 4.63 5.25 -10.02
N THR A 6 3.37 4.81 -10.11
CA THR A 6 2.59 4.44 -8.92
C THR A 6 3.20 3.26 -8.16
N ILE A 7 3.73 2.25 -8.86
CA ILE A 7 4.49 1.15 -8.24
C ILE A 7 5.72 1.70 -7.50
N SER A 8 6.49 2.59 -8.14
CA SER A 8 7.68 3.17 -7.49
C SER A 8 7.34 3.97 -6.23
N LEU A 9 6.23 4.71 -6.25
CA LEU A 9 5.75 5.46 -5.09
C LEU A 9 5.26 4.53 -3.98
N GLY A 10 4.58 3.43 -4.31
CA GLY A 10 4.19 2.42 -3.33
C GLY A 10 5.38 1.75 -2.64
N ILE A 11 6.44 1.43 -3.40
CA ILE A 11 7.69 0.91 -2.83
C ILE A 11 8.33 1.97 -1.91
N MET A 12 8.43 3.22 -2.38
CA MET A 12 8.95 4.32 -1.58
C MET A 12 8.18 4.49 -0.27
N PHE A 13 6.84 4.42 -0.30
CA PHE A 13 6.00 4.48 0.89
C PHE A 13 6.37 3.40 1.90
N THR A 14 6.48 2.14 1.47
CA THR A 14 6.83 1.04 2.39
C THR A 14 8.23 1.18 2.98
N LEU A 15 9.20 1.71 2.23
CA LEU A 15 10.54 2.01 2.75
C LEU A 15 10.51 3.12 3.80
N LEU A 16 9.73 4.18 3.58
CA LEU A 16 9.53 5.24 4.56
C LEU A 16 8.82 4.72 5.81
N GLN A 17 7.85 3.83 5.68
CA GLN A 17 7.16 3.20 6.82
C GLN A 17 8.12 2.35 7.66
N ILE A 18 9.01 1.59 7.02
CA ILE A 18 10.05 0.84 7.72
C ILE A 18 11.00 1.80 8.44
N MET A 19 11.40 2.88 7.78
CA MET A 19 12.26 3.90 8.37
C MET A 19 11.62 4.54 9.61
N GLU A 20 10.32 4.85 9.56
CA GLU A 20 9.55 5.34 10.71
C GLU A 20 9.60 4.35 11.88
N TYR A 21 9.39 3.05 11.62
CA TYR A 21 9.44 2.03 12.68
C TYR A 21 10.83 1.87 13.31
N TRP A 22 11.89 2.07 12.54
CA TRP A 22 13.26 2.01 13.05
C TRP A 22 13.65 3.25 13.87
N MET A 23 13.08 4.41 13.55
CA MET A 23 13.38 5.67 14.24
C MET A 23 12.43 5.97 15.41
N ALA A 24 11.34 5.21 15.55
CA ALA A 24 10.38 5.39 16.62
C ALA A 24 11.05 5.29 18.00
N SER A 25 10.72 6.22 18.91
CA SER A 25 11.24 6.24 20.28
C SER A 25 10.50 5.28 21.21
N PHE A 26 9.59 4.46 20.68
CA PHE A 26 8.78 3.50 21.41
C PHE A 26 8.61 2.21 20.60
N THR A 27 8.36 1.12 21.30
CA THR A 27 8.13 -0.21 20.72
C THR A 27 6.68 -0.67 20.90
N MET A 28 6.33 -1.76 20.22
CA MET A 28 5.01 -2.39 20.36
C MET A 28 4.70 -2.83 21.81
N ALA A 29 5.72 -3.10 22.61
CA ALA A 29 5.57 -3.60 23.98
C ALA A 29 5.50 -2.48 25.05
N ASP A 30 5.72 -1.22 24.67
CA ASP A 30 5.90 -0.15 25.67
C ASP A 30 4.60 0.33 26.29
N SER A 31 3.49 0.35 25.53
CA SER A 31 2.20 0.84 26.02
C SER A 31 1.02 0.40 25.16
N VAL A 32 -0.20 0.67 25.64
CA VAL A 32 -1.44 0.52 24.86
C VAL A 32 -1.39 1.36 23.58
N PHE A 33 -0.82 2.57 23.62
CA PHE A 33 -0.62 3.39 22.43
C PHE A 33 0.32 2.69 21.42
N GLY A 34 1.50 2.25 21.87
CA GLY A 34 2.48 1.59 21.01
C GLY A 34 1.92 0.33 20.35
N SER A 35 1.24 -0.52 21.13
CA SER A 35 0.61 -1.74 20.61
C SER A 35 -0.45 -1.46 19.55
N ILE A 36 -1.35 -0.48 19.76
CA ILE A 36 -2.40 -0.13 18.79
C ILE A 36 -1.80 0.55 17.56
N PHE A 37 -0.84 1.46 17.74
CA PHE A 37 -0.12 2.12 16.65
C PHE A 37 0.48 1.08 15.70
N PHE A 38 1.42 0.25 16.16
CA PHE A 38 2.10 -0.73 15.32
C PHE A 38 1.16 -1.81 14.75
N ALA A 39 0.10 -2.19 15.47
CA ALA A 39 -0.88 -3.15 14.96
C ALA A 39 -1.68 -2.56 13.78
N THR A 40 -2.16 -1.32 13.90
CA THR A 40 -3.01 -0.69 12.88
C THR A 40 -2.21 -0.20 11.67
N THR A 41 -1.08 0.48 11.89
CA THR A 41 -0.18 0.92 10.81
C THR A 41 0.52 -0.26 10.15
N GLY A 42 0.88 -1.31 10.90
CA GLY A 42 1.45 -2.55 10.37
C GLY A 42 0.48 -3.33 9.47
N MET A 43 -0.78 -3.47 9.91
CA MET A 43 -1.84 -4.09 9.10
C MET A 43 -2.11 -3.31 7.81
N HIS A 44 -2.15 -1.98 7.89
CA HIS A 44 -2.26 -1.13 6.71
C HIS A 44 -1.04 -1.30 5.78
N GLY A 45 0.18 -1.28 6.32
CA GLY A 45 1.41 -1.50 5.55
C GLY A 45 1.42 -2.85 4.83
N PHE A 46 0.87 -3.90 5.45
CA PHE A 46 0.66 -5.19 4.79
C PHE A 46 -0.30 -5.09 3.59
N HIS A 47 -1.38 -4.31 3.70
CA HIS A 47 -2.29 -4.06 2.58
C HIS A 47 -1.62 -3.27 1.45
N VAL A 48 -0.77 -2.29 1.77
CA VAL A 48 0.04 -1.57 0.78
C VAL A 48 0.97 -2.54 0.03
N LEU A 49 1.61 -3.49 0.72
CA LEU A 49 2.43 -4.52 0.09
C LEU A 49 1.61 -5.42 -0.87
N ILE A 50 0.42 -5.85 -0.47
CA ILE A 50 -0.47 -6.61 -1.36
C ILE A 50 -0.88 -5.76 -2.57
N GLY A 51 -1.24 -4.49 -2.35
CA GLY A 51 -1.63 -3.56 -3.41
C GLY A 51 -0.51 -3.32 -4.43
N THR A 52 0.72 -3.14 -3.96
CA THR A 52 1.89 -2.97 -4.83
C THR A 52 2.19 -4.23 -5.65
N MET A 53 2.11 -5.42 -5.04
CA MET A 53 2.23 -6.69 -5.77
C MET A 53 1.11 -6.87 -6.81
N PHE A 54 -0.13 -6.50 -6.46
CA PHE A 54 -1.24 -6.56 -7.39
C PHE A 54 -1.04 -5.62 -8.59
N MET A 55 -0.53 -4.40 -8.35
CA MET A 55 -0.11 -3.49 -9.41
C MET A 55 1.00 -4.05 -10.30
N ILE A 56 2.02 -4.68 -9.72
CA ILE A 56 3.13 -5.29 -10.47
C ILE A 56 2.58 -6.39 -11.39
N VAL A 57 1.70 -7.26 -10.90
CA VAL A 57 1.06 -8.30 -11.72
C VAL A 57 0.24 -7.67 -12.86
N CYS A 58 -0.57 -6.65 -12.56
CA CYS A 58 -1.34 -5.94 -13.58
C CYS A 58 -0.45 -5.21 -14.60
N TYR A 59 0.70 -4.68 -14.18
CA TYR A 59 1.67 -4.05 -15.09
C TYR A 59 2.25 -5.07 -16.08
N PHE A 60 2.66 -6.24 -15.62
CA PHE A 60 3.16 -7.29 -16.50
C PHE A 60 2.06 -7.82 -17.44
N ARG A 61 0.84 -8.04 -16.94
CA ARG A 61 -0.30 -8.44 -17.80
C ARG A 61 -0.62 -7.39 -18.87
N MET A 62 -0.52 -6.11 -18.53
CA MET A 62 -0.69 -5.01 -19.49
C MET A 62 0.42 -5.01 -20.53
N LYS A 63 1.69 -5.25 -20.14
CA LYS A 63 2.81 -5.37 -21.07
C LYS A 63 2.70 -6.56 -22.03
N MET A 64 2.07 -7.65 -21.58
CA MET A 64 1.75 -8.82 -22.41
C MET A 64 0.46 -8.66 -23.24
N ASN A 65 -0.15 -7.46 -23.26
CA ASN A 65 -1.40 -7.16 -23.99
C ASN A 65 -2.60 -8.05 -23.59
N HIS A 66 -2.69 -8.48 -22.33
CA HIS A 66 -3.81 -9.29 -21.85
C HIS A 66 -5.10 -8.50 -21.58
N PHE A 67 -5.04 -7.17 -21.63
CA PHE A 67 -6.17 -6.29 -21.35
C PHE A 67 -6.66 -5.62 -22.63
N THR A 68 -7.98 -5.47 -22.75
CA THR A 68 -8.63 -4.69 -23.82
C THR A 68 -9.52 -3.63 -23.20
N ASN A 69 -9.91 -2.62 -24.00
CA ASN A 69 -10.82 -1.55 -23.55
C ASN A 69 -12.19 -2.06 -23.07
N MET A 70 -12.58 -3.29 -23.39
CA MET A 70 -13.84 -3.91 -22.93
C MET A 70 -13.62 -4.95 -21.82
N HIS A 71 -12.42 -5.51 -21.70
CA HIS A 71 -12.09 -6.56 -20.73
C HIS A 71 -10.82 -6.22 -19.95
N HIS A 72 -10.99 -5.45 -18.88
CA HIS A 72 -9.91 -5.02 -17.98
C HIS A 72 -10.30 -5.02 -16.50
N VAL A 73 -11.26 -5.86 -16.11
CA VAL A 73 -11.76 -5.98 -14.72
C VAL A 73 -10.63 -6.18 -13.70
N GLY A 74 -9.59 -6.96 -14.03
CA GLY A 74 -8.45 -7.15 -13.13
C GLY A 74 -7.68 -5.85 -12.86
N MET A 75 -7.60 -4.96 -13.85
CA MET A 75 -7.00 -3.63 -13.69
C MET A 75 -7.93 -2.70 -12.89
N GLU A 76 -9.24 -2.74 -13.13
CA GLU A 76 -10.22 -1.97 -12.35
C GLU A 76 -10.16 -2.33 -10.86
N LEU A 77 -10.18 -3.63 -10.54
CA LEU A 77 -10.09 -4.11 -9.15
C LEU A 77 -8.79 -3.68 -8.47
N MET A 78 -7.68 -3.64 -9.21
CA MET A 78 -6.41 -3.13 -8.71
C MET A 78 -6.50 -1.64 -8.36
N ILE A 79 -7.14 -0.83 -9.21
CA ILE A 79 -7.32 0.61 -8.96
C ILE A 79 -8.22 0.83 -7.74
N TRP A 80 -9.33 0.11 -7.64
CA TRP A 80 -10.22 0.17 -6.48
C TRP A 80 -9.51 -0.23 -5.19
N TYR A 81 -8.73 -1.31 -5.22
CA TYR A 81 -7.96 -1.74 -4.06
C TYR A 81 -6.94 -0.68 -3.63
N TRP A 82 -6.25 -0.04 -4.58
CA TRP A 82 -5.29 1.01 -4.25
C TRP A 82 -5.95 2.23 -3.62
N HIS A 83 -7.06 2.72 -4.19
CA HIS A 83 -7.80 3.84 -3.60
C HIS A 83 -8.39 3.51 -2.23
N PHE A 84 -8.83 2.26 -2.01
CA PHE A 84 -9.25 1.81 -0.68
C PHE A 84 -8.10 1.95 0.33
N VAL A 85 -6.90 1.48 -0.03
CA VAL A 85 -5.72 1.59 0.82
C VAL A 85 -5.38 3.07 1.08
N ASP A 86 -5.40 3.92 0.07
CA ASP A 86 -5.16 5.38 0.23
C ASP A 86 -6.12 6.02 1.25
N VAL A 87 -7.41 5.71 1.17
CA VAL A 87 -8.42 6.25 2.09
C VAL A 87 -8.18 5.77 3.51
N VAL A 88 -7.86 4.49 3.72
CA VAL A 88 -7.52 3.95 5.05
C VAL A 88 -6.29 4.66 5.62
N TRP A 89 -5.28 4.95 4.79
CA TRP A 89 -4.09 5.68 5.23
C TRP A 89 -4.42 7.09 5.72
N LEU A 90 -5.26 7.84 4.99
CA LEU A 90 -5.66 9.18 5.40
C LEU A 90 -6.33 9.19 6.78
N PHE A 91 -7.14 8.18 7.10
CA PHE A 91 -7.73 8.05 8.43
C PHE A 91 -6.67 7.74 9.50
N LEU A 92 -5.75 6.81 9.24
CA LEU A 92 -4.69 6.48 10.19
C LEU A 92 -3.77 7.68 10.46
N TYR A 93 -3.36 8.39 9.40
CA TYR A 93 -2.51 9.57 9.51
C TYR A 93 -3.18 10.74 10.26
N MET A 94 -4.51 10.86 10.21
CA MET A 94 -5.21 11.87 11.01
C MET A 94 -5.37 11.46 12.48
N LEU A 95 -5.34 10.17 12.79
CA LEU A 95 -5.55 9.65 14.14
C LEU A 95 -4.26 9.60 14.98
N TYR A 96 -3.10 9.47 14.33
CA TYR A 96 -1.78 9.39 14.96
C TYR A 96 -0.92 10.59 14.62
#